data_AF-A0A7V3D5R8-F1
#
_entry.id   AF-A0A7V3D5R8-F1
#
_cell.length_a   1.000
_cell.length_b   1.000
_cell.length_c   1.000
_cell.angle_alpha   90.00
_cell.angle_beta   90.00
_cell.angle_gamma   90.00
#
_symmetry.space_group_name_H-M   'P 1'
#
loop_
_entity.id
_entity.type
_entity.pdbx_description
1 polymer ?
#
loop_
_entity_poly.entity_id
_entity_poly.type
_entity_poly.pdbx_seq_one_letter_code
_entity_poly.pdbx_strand_id
1 'polypeptide(L)' 'MASYRIAVLPGDGIGPEVMAATLQVLHGLAGNALTFTEHEFGAAHYRRTGQALP' A
#
# COMPACT_ATOMS: atom_id res chain seq x y z
N MET A 1 -5.73 16.20 -16.80
CA MET A 1 -4.77 15.15 -16.38
C MET A 1 -5.55 13.93 -15.94
N ALA A 2 -5.09 12.73 -16.30
CA ALA A 2 -5.69 11.50 -15.79
C ALA A 2 -5.38 11.35 -14.29
N SER A 3 -6.35 10.87 -13.53
CA SER A 3 -6.19 10.51 -12.11
C SER A 3 -6.21 8.99 -11.98
N TYR A 4 -5.29 8.45 -11.19
CA TYR A 4 -5.16 7.02 -10.95
C TYR A 4 -5.45 6.68 -9.49
N ARG A 5 -6.18 5.58 -9.29
CA ARG A 5 -6.46 5.00 -7.98
C ARG A 5 -5.55 3.80 -7.78
N ILE A 6 -4.78 3.80 -6.70
CA ILE A 6 -3.76 2.79 -6.42
C ILE A 6 -4.12 2.10 -5.11
N ALA A 7 -4.35 0.78 -5.18
CA ALA A 7 -4.42 -0.06 -4.01
C ALA A 7 -3.00 -0.31 -3.48
N VAL A 8 -2.77 -0.05 -2.20
CA VAL A 8 -1.48 -0.22 -1.54
C VAL A 8 -1.55 -1.42 -0.62
N LEU A 9 -0.70 -2.41 -0.89
CA LEU A 9 -0.57 -3.63 -0.10
C LEU A 9 0.82 -3.64 0.56
N PRO A 10 0.96 -3.10 1.78
CA PRO A 10 2.27 -2.95 2.43
C PRO A 10 2.90 -4.30 2.81
N GLY A 11 2.09 -5.35 2.97
CA GLY A 11 2.58 -6.70 3.26
C GLY A 11 3.29 -6.82 4.61
N ASP A 12 4.32 -7.68 4.67
CA ASP A 12 5.03 -8.06 5.90
C ASP A 12 6.54 -7.82 5.81
N GLY A 13 7.24 -8.08 6.92
CA GLY A 13 8.69 -7.90 7.00
C GLY A 13 9.05 -6.43 6.81
N ILE A 14 9.97 -6.15 5.89
CA ILE A 14 10.35 -4.77 5.53
C ILE A 14 9.33 -4.06 4.63
N GLY A 15 8.26 -4.74 4.20
CA GLY A 15 7.26 -4.22 3.27
C GLY A 15 6.66 -2.88 3.70
N PRO A 16 6.14 -2.73 4.93
CA PRO A 16 5.61 -1.46 5.43
C PRO A 16 6.62 -0.32 5.40
N GLU A 17 7.89 -0.59 5.74
CA GLU A 17 8.96 0.41 5.80
C GLU A 17 9.31 0.94 4.39
N VAL A 18 9.48 0.02 3.42
CA VAL A 18 9.79 0.38 2.03
C VAL A 18 8.58 1.02 1.35
N MET A 19 7.36 0.57 1.67
CA MET A 19 6.14 1.15 1.12
C MET A 19 5.94 2.59 1.58
N ALA A 20 6.17 2.88 2.86
CA ALA A 20 6.09 4.24 3.40
C ALA A 20 7.04 5.21 2.67
N ALA A 21 8.30 4.82 2.45
CA ALA A 21 9.26 5.60 1.68
C ALA A 21 8.83 5.78 0.21
N THR A 22 8.26 4.75 -0.40
CA THR A 22 7.75 4.80 -1.78
C THR A 22 6.61 5.82 -1.92
N LEU A 23 5.66 5.81 -0.99
CA LEU A 23 4.53 6.75 -1.00
C LEU A 23 5.00 8.20 -0.81
N GLN A 24 6.03 8.45 0.00
CA GLN A 24 6.63 9.78 0.12
C GLN A 24 7.16 10.30 -1.21
N VAL A 25 7.90 9.46 -1.95
CA VAL A 25 8.43 9.83 -3.27
C VAL A 25 7.29 10.08 -4.26
N LEU A 26 6.27 9.21 -4.31
CA LEU A 26 5.17 9.33 -5.26
C LEU A 26 4.29 10.57 -4.98
N HIS A 27 4.04 10.90 -3.71
CA HIS A 27 3.33 12.13 -3.35
C HIS A 27 4.09 13.39 -3.81
N GLY A 28 5.42 13.39 -3.69
CA GLY A 28 6.25 14.51 -4.13
C GLY A 28 6.27 14.70 -5.66
N LEU A 29 6.16 13.61 -6.43
CA LEU A 29 6.23 13.65 -7.89
C LEU A 29 4.87 13.87 -8.57
N ALA A 30 3.80 13.31 -8.01
CA ALA A 30 2.52 13.19 -8.72
C ALA A 30 1.37 13.96 -8.08
N GLY A 31 1.55 14.56 -6.90
CA GLY A 31 0.53 15.35 -6.21
C GLY A 31 -0.84 14.68 -6.23
N ASN A 32 -1.84 15.38 -6.75
CA ASN A 32 -3.25 14.95 -6.76
C ASN A 32 -3.59 13.97 -7.89
N ALA A 33 -2.63 13.63 -8.77
CA ALA A 33 -2.87 12.71 -9.88
C ALA A 33 -2.95 11.25 -9.42
N LEU A 34 -2.42 10.93 -8.23
CA LEU A 34 -2.47 9.60 -7.63
C LEU A 34 -3.27 9.66 -6.33
N THR A 35 -4.20 8.72 -6.14
CA THR A 35 -4.91 8.51 -4.89
C THR A 35 -4.64 7.11 -4.39
N PHE A 36 -4.16 7.00 -3.16
CA PHE A 36 -3.73 5.74 -2.55
C PHE A 36 -4.78 5.26 -1.53
N THR A 37 -5.03 3.95 -1.52
CA THR A 37 -5.85 3.30 -0.48
C THR A 37 -5.13 2.07 0.01
N GLU A 38 -4.80 2.06 1.30
CA GLU A 38 -4.14 0.92 1.93
C GLU A 38 -5.15 -0.20 2.26
N HIS A 39 -4.73 -1.44 2.03
CA HIS A 39 -5.51 -2.63 2.36
C HIS A 39 -4.64 -3.64 3.12
N GLU A 40 -5.27 -4.36 4.05
CA GLU A 40 -4.60 -5.45 4.75
C GLU A 40 -4.35 -6.63 3.81
N PHE A 41 -3.17 -7.21 3.91
CA PHE A 41 -2.75 -8.37 3.13
C PHE A 41 -1.59 -9.08 3.84
N GLY A 42 -1.37 -10.35 3.50
CA GLY A 42 -0.14 -11.06 3.81
C GLY A 42 -0.21 -11.91 5.07
N ALA A 43 0.95 -12.33 5.54
CA ALA A 43 1.13 -13.25 6.64
C ALA A 43 0.60 -12.70 7.98
N ALA A 44 0.74 -11.42 8.28
CA ALA A 44 0.15 -10.81 9.48
C ALA A 44 -1.37 -10.86 9.46
N HIS A 45 -1.98 -10.55 8.32
CA HIS A 45 -3.42 -10.67 8.14
C HIS A 45 -3.84 -12.15 8.28
N TYR A 46 -3.16 -13.07 7.59
CA TYR A 46 -3.40 -14.52 7.70
C TYR A 46 -3.30 -15.04 9.13
N ARG A 47 -2.28 -14.63 9.90
CA ARG A 47 -2.12 -15.02 11.31
C ARG A 47 -3.32 -14.60 12.17
N ARG A 48 -4.00 -13.51 11.81
CA ARG A 48 -5.14 -12.97 12.55
C ARG A 48 -6.49 -13.52 12.07
N THR A 49 -6.65 -13.75 10.77
CA THR A 49 -7.97 -14.05 10.16
C THR A 49 -8.08 -15.45 9.55
N GLY A 50 -6.96 -16.15 9.36
CA GLY A 50 -6.90 -17.39 8.60
C GLY A 50 -7.00 -17.20 7.08
N GLN A 51 -7.09 -15.97 6.59
CA GLN A 51 -7.15 -15.62 5.16
C GLN A 51 -5.94 -14.77 4.79
N ALA A 52 -5.27 -15.06 3.68
CA ALA A 52 -4.10 -14.29 3.24
C ALA A 52 -4.48 -13.07 2.38
N LEU A 53 -5.65 -13.12 1.75
CA LEU A 53 -6.21 -12.08 0.89
C LEU A 53 -7.71 -11.96 1.22
N PRO A 54 -8.14 -10.88 1.88
CA PRO A 54 -9.55 -10.63 2.23
C PRO A 54 -10.41 -10.23 1.03
#